data_AF-A0A0F9AYN6-F1
#
_entry.id   AF-A0A0F9AYN6-F1
#
_cell.length_a   1.000
_cell.length_b   1.000
_cell.length_c   1.000
_cell.angle_alpha   90.00
_cell.angle_beta   90.00
_cell.angle_gamma   90.00
#
_symmetry.space_group_name_H-M   'P 1'
#
loop_
_entity.id
_entity.type
_entity.pdbx_description
1 polymer ?
#
loop_
_entity_poly.entity_id
_entity_poly.type
_entity_poly.pdbx_seq_one_letter_code
_entity_poly.pdbx_strand_id
1 'polypeptide(L)' 'GYYVYLDHPEAGRTAYDGPPFKMSKTPGKLRAPAPLLGQHTEHVCKEVLGLSDEEIADLLVAGVLQ' A
#
# COMPACT_ATOMS: atom_id res chain seq x y z
N GLY A 1 -4.14 -6.46 -21.81
CA GLY A 1 -5.58 -6.72 -21.61
C GLY A 1 -6.15 -5.68 -20.69
N TYR A 2 -7.48 -5.68 -20.48
CA TYR A 2 -8.13 -4.82 -19.49
C TYR A 2 -7.74 -5.24 -18.07
N TYR A 3 -7.83 -6.53 -17.75
CA TYR A 3 -7.42 -7.06 -16.45
C TYR A 3 -5.90 -7.16 -16.31
N VAL A 4 -5.44 -6.84 -15.10
CA VAL A 4 -4.08 -7.07 -14.60
C VAL A 4 -4.18 -8.03 -13.41
N TYR A 5 -3.38 -9.10 -13.41
CA TYR A 5 -3.39 -10.05 -12.30
C TYR A 5 -2.26 -9.74 -11.34
N LEU A 6 -2.58 -9.62 -10.06
CA LEU A 6 -1.62 -9.38 -8.99
C LEU A 6 -1.82 -10.44 -7.89
N ASP A 7 -0.74 -10.76 -7.20
CA ASP A 7 -0.74 -11.72 -6.09
C ASP A 7 -0.92 -10.96 -4.78
N HIS A 8 -2.15 -10.91 -4.28
CA HIS A 8 -2.45 -10.29 -2.98
C HIS A 8 -2.07 -11.26 -1.85
N PRO A 9 -1.42 -10.81 -0.76
CA PRO A 9 -0.96 -11.68 0.32
C PRO A 9 -2.05 -12.60 0.90
N GLU A 10 -3.27 -12.07 1.11
CA GLU A 10 -4.40 -12.86 1.62
C GLU A 10 -5.35 -13.41 0.54
N ALA A 11 -5.77 -12.59 -0.44
CA ALA A 11 -6.71 -13.01 -1.47
C ALA A 11 -6.08 -13.87 -2.60
N GLY A 12 -4.75 -14.02 -2.62
CA GLY A 12 -4.02 -14.73 -3.67
C GLY A 12 -4.09 -14.02 -5.02
N ARG A 13 -3.91 -14.79 -6.10
CA ARG A 13 -3.88 -14.27 -7.47
C ARG A 13 -5.28 -13.87 -7.93
N THR A 14 -5.51 -12.57 -8.06
CA THR A 14 -6.83 -12.03 -8.42
C THR A 14 -6.75 -11.01 -9.55
N ALA A 15 -7.89 -10.79 -10.23
CA ALA A 15 -7.99 -9.84 -11.33
C ALA A 15 -8.26 -8.43 -10.79
N TYR A 16 -7.45 -7.48 -11.22
CA TYR A 16 -7.62 -6.04 -11.00
C TYR A 16 -7.98 -5.37 -12.31
N ASP A 17 -8.86 -4.38 -12.24
CA ASP A 17 -9.16 -3.53 -13.39
C ASP A 17 -7.94 -2.67 -13.72
N GLY A 18 -7.40 -2.85 -14.92
CA GLY A 18 -6.36 -2.00 -15.45
C GLY A 18 -6.89 -0.60 -15.78
N PRO A 19 -6.01 0.39 -16.00
CA PRO A 19 -6.42 1.74 -16.37
C PRO A 19 -7.33 1.74 -17.61
N PRO A 20 -8.51 2.41 -17.56
CA PRO A 20 -9.49 2.36 -18.65
C PRO A 20 -9.06 3.16 -19.89
N PHE A 21 -7.98 3.95 -19.79
CA PHE A 21 -7.43 4.76 -20.86
C PHE A 21 -5.92 4.57 -20.99
N LYS A 22 -5.40 4.79 -22.19
CA LYS A 22 -3.97 4.73 -22.50
C LYS A 22 -3.41 6.14 -22.63
N MET A 23 -2.47 6.50 -21.77
CA MET A 23 -1.76 7.78 -21.84
C MET A 23 -0.42 7.57 -22.54
N SER A 24 -0.14 8.33 -23.60
CA SER A 24 1.09 8.17 -24.39
C SER A 24 2.35 8.63 -23.67
N LYS A 25 2.27 9.66 -22.82
CA LYS A 25 3.41 10.23 -22.08
C LYS A 25 3.57 9.64 -20.68
N THR A 26 2.47 9.32 -20.00
CA THR A 26 2.46 8.84 -18.61
C THR A 26 1.56 7.60 -18.47
N PRO A 27 1.93 6.45 -19.05
CA PRO A 27 1.08 5.26 -18.99
C PRO A 27 0.80 4.85 -17.54
N GLY A 28 -0.47 4.77 -17.16
CA GLY A 28 -0.88 4.25 -15.85
C GLY A 28 -0.52 2.77 -15.71
N LYS A 29 -0.02 2.38 -14.55
CA LYS A 29 0.31 0.99 -14.22
C LYS A 29 -0.06 0.72 -12.76
N LEU A 30 -0.71 -0.41 -12.51
CA LEU A 30 -0.85 -0.95 -11.17
C LEU A 30 0.54 -1.40 -10.69
N ARG A 31 0.95 -0.96 -9.49
CA ARG A 31 2.30 -1.20 -8.95
C ARG A 31 2.37 -2.33 -7.93
N ALA A 32 1.27 -2.55 -7.22
CA ALA A 32 1.15 -3.52 -6.13
C ALA A 32 -0.34 -3.88 -5.96
N PRO A 33 -0.66 -5.02 -5.33
CA PRO A 33 -2.02 -5.34 -4.91
C PRO A 33 -2.53 -4.32 -3.87
N ALA A 34 -3.80 -4.45 -3.49
CA ALA A 34 -4.34 -3.69 -2.37
C ALA A 34 -3.51 -3.96 -1.10
N PRO A 35 -3.24 -2.94 -0.27
CA PRO A 35 -2.47 -3.14 0.95
C PRO A 35 -3.29 -3.85 2.02
N LEU A 36 -2.60 -4.59 2.89
CA LEU A 36 -3.17 -5.08 4.13
C LEU A 36 -3.42 -3.93 5.10
N LEU A 37 -4.27 -4.17 6.10
CA LEU A 37 -4.43 -3.27 7.22
C LEU A 37 -3.06 -3.05 7.89
N GLY A 38 -2.66 -1.79 8.06
CA GLY A 38 -1.40 -1.42 8.68
C GLY A 38 -0.12 -1.62 7.84
N GLN A 39 -0.20 -2.16 6.61
CA GLN A 39 0.98 -2.55 5.82
C GLN A 39 2.03 -1.43 5.63
N HIS A 40 1.60 -0.17 5.62
CA HIS A 40 2.47 0.98 5.40
C HIS A 40 2.56 1.92 6.62
N THR A 41 2.02 1.54 7.78
CA THR A 41 1.99 2.38 8.99
C THR A 41 3.40 2.85 9.35
N GLU A 42 4.35 1.92 9.47
CA GLU A 42 5.73 2.26 9.84
C GLU A 42 6.38 3.23 8.85
N HIS A 43 6.25 2.95 7.54
CA HIS A 43 6.79 3.82 6.49
C HIS A 43 6.23 5.24 6.57
N VAL A 44 4.92 5.39 6.75
CA VAL A 44 4.30 6.71 6.86
C VAL A 44 4.74 7.43 8.13
N CYS A 45 4.72 6.74 9.28
CA CYS A 45 5.14 7.33 10.56
C CYS A 45 6.61 7.78 10.53
N LYS A 46 7.52 6.97 10.00
CA LYS A 46 8.96 7.30 9.95
C LYS A 46 9.30 8.27 8.82
N GLU A 47 8.98 7.90 7.59
CA GLU A 47 9.54 8.58 6.41
C GLU A 47 8.71 9.80 5.98
N VAL A 48 7.41 9.80 6.26
CA VAL A 48 6.50 10.89 5.85
C VAL A 48 6.26 11.86 6.99
N LEU A 49 6.01 11.36 8.20
CA LEU A 49 5.72 12.16 9.38
C LEU A 49 6.97 12.49 10.20
N GLY A 50 8.06 11.74 10.06
CA GLY A 50 9.32 11.99 10.76
C GLY A 50 9.30 11.61 12.24
N LEU A 51 8.42 10.68 12.65
CA LEU A 51 8.35 10.22 14.03
C LEU A 51 9.60 9.39 14.38
N SER A 52 10.07 9.52 15.61
CA SER A 52 11.14 8.68 16.14
C SER A 52 10.65 7.26 16.42
N ASP A 53 11.59 6.33 16.59
CA ASP A 53 11.27 4.95 16.96
C ASP A 53 10.55 4.89 18.32
N GLU A 54 10.92 5.77 19.25
CA GLU A 54 10.28 5.88 20.57
C GLU A 54 8.83 6.37 20.47
N GLU A 55 8.56 7.41 19.67
CA GLU A 55 7.20 7.93 19.48
C GLU A 55 6.28 6.88 18.84
N ILE A 56 6.80 6.11 17.88
CA ILE A 56 6.06 5.02 17.24
C ILE A 56 5.79 3.90 18.25
N ALA A 57 6.79 3.54 19.06
CA ALA A 57 6.63 2.52 20.10
C ALA A 57 5.56 2.92 21.12
N ASP A 58 5.55 4.18 21.57
CA ASP A 58 4.54 4.69 22.50
C ASP A 58 3.13 4.60 21.91
N LEU A 59 2.95 4.91 20.63
CA LEU A 59 1.67 4.80 19.94
C LEU A 59 1.21 3.35 19.75
N LEU A 60 2.14 2.41 19.54
CA LEU A 60 1.87 0.98 19.49
C LEU A 60 1.44 0.45 20.86
N VAL A 61 2.15 0.83 21.93
CA VAL A 61 1.82 0.47 23.32
C VAL A 61 0.46 1.04 23.73
N ALA A 62 0.15 2.27 23.31
CA ALA A 62 -1.15 2.90 23.54
C ALA A 62 -2.29 2.28 22.71
N GLY A 63 -2.00 1.36 21.77
CA GLY A 63 -2.98 0.73 20.89
C GLY A 63 -3.57 1.66 19.83
N VAL A 64 -2.92 2.80 19.58
CA VAL A 64 -3.32 3.75 18.53
C VAL A 64 -2.88 3.25 17.15
N LEU A 65 -1.71 2.62 17.09
CA LEU A 65 -1.19 1.96 15.89
C LEU A 65 -1.29 0.43 16.03
N GLN A 66 -1.40 -0.25 14.89
CA GLN A 66 -1.45 -1.71 14.76
C GLN A 66 -0.46 -2.19 13.70
#